data_AF-A0A9P5RZN0-F1
#
_entry.id   AF-A0A9P5RZN0-F1
#
_cell.length_a   1.000
_cell.length_b   1.000
_cell.length_c   1.000
_cell.angle_alpha   90.00
_cell.angle_beta   90.00
_cell.angle_gamma   90.00
#
_symmetry.space_group_name_H-M   'P 1'
#
loop_
_entity.id
_entity.type
_entity.pdbx_description
1 polymer ?
#
loop_
_entity_poly.entity_id
_entity_poly.type
_entity_poly.pdbx_seq_one_letter_code
_entity_poly.pdbx_strand_id
1 'polypeptide(L)'
;MEEDSTKVPDVSIVEASAEQLYGLIHQRFIVTRQGLQQMADKYQAGHFGSCPRTFCQSTNVVPCGRYDLPGVETVKLYCPNCQDIYSPPSSRYHNLDGAYFGTTFAHMLFHIYPELVPIIPNKIYAPAIYGFKISEYSRCGPRMQWLRNKQDPKLLDASGKLIKDNEDDDK
;
A
#
# COMPACT_ATOMS: atom_id res chain seq x y z
N MET A 1 38.29 2.22 -45.68
CA MET A 1 37.47 3.01 -44.73
C MET A 1 36.14 2.32 -44.66
N GLU A 2 35.91 1.51 -43.62
CA GLU A 2 34.61 1.04 -43.11
C GLU A 2 34.92 -0.05 -42.07
N GLU A 3 35.55 0.35 -40.97
CA GLU A 3 35.58 -0.41 -39.71
C GLU A 3 34.87 0.45 -38.66
N ASP A 4 33.55 0.52 -38.76
CA ASP A 4 32.69 1.00 -37.67
C ASP A 4 31.43 0.14 -37.62
N SER A 5 31.62 -1.15 -37.39
CA SER A 5 30.54 -2.08 -37.05
C SER A 5 31.03 -2.96 -35.93
N THR A 6 30.27 -3.01 -34.84
CA THR A 6 30.51 -3.78 -33.59
C THR A 6 31.37 -3.12 -32.50
N LYS A 7 31.06 -1.87 -32.11
CA LYS A 7 31.30 -1.47 -30.72
C LYS A 7 30.27 -2.18 -29.85
N VAL A 8 30.71 -3.19 -29.09
CA VAL A 8 29.88 -3.86 -28.09
C VAL A 8 29.32 -2.77 -27.15
N PRO A 9 28.00 -2.68 -26.96
CA PRO A 9 27.42 -1.70 -26.05
C PRO A 9 27.99 -1.93 -24.64
N ASP A 10 28.27 -0.85 -23.93
CA ASP A 10 28.78 -0.90 -22.56
C ASP A 10 27.84 -1.77 -21.71
N VAL A 11 28.41 -2.80 -21.06
CA VAL A 11 27.67 -3.79 -20.27
C VAL A 11 26.80 -3.11 -19.22
N SER A 12 27.28 -2.01 -18.64
CA SER A 12 26.53 -1.23 -17.65
C SER A 12 25.22 -0.64 -18.20
N ILE A 13 25.21 -0.23 -19.48
CA ILE A 13 24.01 0.29 -20.15
C ILE A 13 23.01 -0.85 -20.39
N VAL A 14 23.50 -2.02 -20.78
CA VAL A 14 22.67 -3.20 -21.02
C VAL A 14 22.02 -3.66 -19.72
N GLU A 15 22.76 -3.70 -18.62
CA GLU A 15 22.26 -4.11 -17.30
C GLU A 15 21.16 -3.16 -16.79
N ALA A 16 21.40 -1.85 -16.81
CA ALA A 16 20.41 -0.85 -16.39
C ALA A 16 19.13 -0.91 -17.26
N SER A 17 19.30 -1.09 -18.57
CA SER A 17 18.17 -1.21 -19.50
C SER A 17 17.38 -2.49 -19.27
N ALA A 18 18.06 -3.60 -18.97
CA ALA A 18 17.43 -4.88 -18.67
C ALA A 18 16.63 -4.84 -17.35
N GLU A 19 17.16 -4.20 -16.31
CA GLU A 19 16.45 -3.98 -15.05
C GLU A 19 15.16 -3.21 -15.27
N GLN A 20 15.23 -2.08 -15.98
CA GLN A 20 14.06 -1.25 -16.26
C GLN A 20 13.03 -1.99 -17.12
N LEU A 21 13.47 -2.72 -18.15
CA LEU A 21 12.58 -3.53 -18.99
C LEU A 21 11.87 -4.60 -18.16
N TYR A 22 12.61 -5.32 -17.31
CA TYR A 22 12.03 -6.32 -16.43
C TYR A 22 11.00 -5.70 -15.49
N GLY A 23 11.30 -4.54 -14.89
CA GLY A 23 10.38 -3.83 -14.02
C GLY A 23 9.05 -3.45 -14.71
N LEU A 24 9.12 -2.94 -15.94
CA LEU A 24 7.93 -2.58 -16.72
C LEU A 24 7.11 -3.81 -17.17
N ILE A 25 7.78 -4.93 -17.45
CA ILE A 25 7.10 -6.20 -17.71
C ILE A 25 6.45 -6.72 -16.42
N HIS A 26 7.16 -6.62 -15.29
CA HIS A 26 6.70 -7.07 -13.98
C HIS A 26 5.40 -6.37 -13.56
N GLN A 27 5.30 -5.05 -13.75
CA GLN A 27 4.09 -4.26 -13.49
C GLN A 27 2.85 -4.86 -14.19
N ARG A 28 3.00 -5.29 -15.45
CA ARG A 28 1.91 -5.90 -16.22
C ARG A 28 1.68 -7.35 -15.80
N PHE A 29 2.74 -8.08 -15.52
CA PHE A 29 2.68 -9.49 -15.15
C PHE A 29 1.94 -9.72 -13.84
N ILE A 30 2.22 -8.92 -12.79
CA ILE A 30 1.61 -9.11 -11.46
C ILE A 30 0.11 -8.83 -11.40
N VAL A 31 -0.46 -8.28 -12.47
CA VAL A 31 -1.90 -8.06 -12.65
C VAL A 31 -2.58 -9.24 -13.36
N THR A 32 -1.82 -10.14 -13.99
CA THR A 32 -2.36 -11.36 -14.59
C THR A 32 -2.77 -12.37 -13.52
N ARG A 33 -3.62 -13.35 -13.87
CA ARG A 33 -4.03 -14.43 -12.95
C ARG A 33 -2.83 -15.17 -12.32
N GLN A 34 -1.83 -15.50 -13.13
CA GLN A 34 -0.64 -16.19 -12.64
C GLN A 34 0.22 -15.30 -11.74
N GLY A 35 0.41 -14.04 -12.12
CA GLY A 35 1.17 -13.08 -11.33
C GLY A 35 0.52 -12.76 -9.99
N LEU A 36 -0.80 -12.54 -9.97
CA LEU A 36 -1.56 -12.33 -8.75
C LEU A 36 -1.44 -13.51 -7.79
N GLN A 37 -1.56 -14.75 -8.27
CA GLN A 37 -1.38 -15.93 -7.44
C GLN A 37 0.01 -15.98 -6.81
N GLN A 38 1.08 -15.76 -7.59
CA GLN A 38 2.44 -15.75 -7.04
C GLN A 38 2.66 -14.64 -6.00
N MET A 39 2.04 -13.49 -6.20
CA MET A 39 2.13 -12.38 -5.24
C MET A 39 1.27 -12.63 -4.00
N ALA A 40 0.14 -13.32 -4.11
CA ALA A 40 -0.66 -13.78 -2.99
C ALA A 40 0.13 -14.75 -2.10
N ASP A 41 0.81 -15.72 -2.70
CA ASP A 41 1.64 -16.68 -1.96
C ASP A 41 2.77 -15.96 -1.19
N LYS A 42 3.43 -14.98 -1.82
CA LYS A 42 4.45 -14.13 -1.18
C LYS A 42 3.87 -13.26 -0.06
N TYR A 43 2.65 -12.74 -0.24
CA TYR A 43 1.96 -11.95 0.77
C TYR A 43 1.63 -12.79 2.01
N GLN A 44 1.09 -14.00 1.82
CA GLN A 44 0.80 -14.93 2.92
C GLN A 44 2.07 -15.33 3.67
N ALA A 45 3.18 -15.54 2.95
CA ALA A 45 4.49 -15.80 3.54
C ALA A 45 5.14 -14.58 4.23
N GLY A 46 4.52 -13.39 4.17
CA GLY A 46 5.02 -12.18 4.83
C GLY A 46 6.28 -11.58 4.18
N HIS A 47 6.56 -11.90 2.91
CA HIS A 47 7.81 -11.50 2.24
C HIS A 47 8.00 -9.98 2.10
N PHE A 48 6.90 -9.23 2.05
CA PHE A 48 6.92 -7.77 1.85
C PHE A 48 6.95 -6.98 3.16
N GLY A 49 6.98 -7.68 4.30
CA GLY A 49 6.95 -7.08 5.63
C GLY A 49 5.52 -6.82 6.13
N SER A 50 5.42 -5.93 7.11
CA SER A 50 4.18 -5.66 7.85
C SER A 50 3.90 -4.17 8.01
N CYS A 51 2.65 -3.85 8.31
CA CYS A 51 2.17 -2.49 8.49
C CYS A 51 2.82 -1.83 9.72
N PRO A 52 3.36 -0.61 9.60
CA PRO A 52 3.99 0.10 10.72
C PRO A 52 2.97 0.62 11.75
N ARG A 53 1.67 0.65 11.43
CA ARG A 53 0.64 1.08 12.39
C ARG A 53 0.44 0.03 13.47
N THR A 54 0.62 0.42 14.73
CA THR A 54 0.41 -0.43 15.91
C THR A 54 -0.96 -1.12 15.92
N PHE A 55 -2.03 -0.38 15.61
CA PHE A 55 -3.39 -0.95 15.59
C PHE A 55 -3.72 -1.81 14.37
N CYS A 56 -2.79 -1.96 13.42
CA CYS A 56 -2.90 -2.97 12.37
C CYS A 56 -2.35 -4.34 12.78
N GLN A 57 -1.85 -4.51 14.01
CA GLN A 57 -1.41 -5.80 14.55
C GLN A 57 -0.44 -6.54 13.60
N SER A 58 0.52 -5.82 13.03
CA SER A 58 1.51 -6.38 12.10
C SER A 58 0.91 -7.05 10.84
N THR A 59 -0.25 -6.59 10.37
CA THR A 59 -0.84 -6.99 9.08
C THR A 59 0.22 -6.97 7.97
N ASN A 60 0.32 -8.06 7.20
CA ASN A 60 1.21 -8.12 6.03
C ASN A 60 0.84 -7.03 5.03
N VAL A 61 1.83 -6.53 4.29
CA VAL A 61 1.64 -5.48 3.28
C VAL A 61 2.01 -6.01 1.89
N VAL A 62 1.68 -5.25 0.86
CA VAL A 62 2.10 -5.55 -0.53
C VAL A 62 2.76 -4.33 -1.15
N PRO A 63 3.71 -4.51 -2.09
CA PRO A 63 4.32 -3.39 -2.78
C PRO A 63 3.33 -2.71 -3.72
N CYS A 64 3.46 -1.41 -3.90
CA CYS A 64 2.69 -0.61 -4.87
C CYS A 64 3.51 0.59 -5.37
N GLY A 65 3.13 1.12 -6.52
CA GLY A 65 3.54 2.42 -7.02
C GLY A 65 2.45 3.46 -6.81
N ARG A 66 2.83 4.73 -6.62
CA ARG A 66 1.89 5.86 -6.68
C ARG A 66 1.73 6.43 -8.08
N TYR A 67 2.66 6.07 -8.97
CA TYR A 67 2.72 6.46 -10.36
C TYR A 67 3.11 5.25 -11.20
N ASP A 68 2.61 5.18 -12.44
CA ASP A 68 2.98 4.14 -13.41
C ASP A 68 4.14 4.57 -14.34
N LEU A 69 4.62 5.81 -14.19
CA LEU A 69 5.75 6.36 -14.93
C LEU A 69 7.05 6.14 -14.14
N PRO A 70 8.09 5.53 -14.74
CA PRO A 70 9.40 5.37 -14.10
C PRO A 70 10.07 6.72 -13.77
N GLY A 71 10.92 6.71 -12.76
CA GLY A 71 11.73 7.85 -12.32
C GLY A 71 10.98 8.89 -11.48
N VAL A 72 9.70 8.66 -11.17
CA VAL A 72 8.88 9.61 -10.40
C VAL A 72 8.99 9.37 -8.90
N GLU A 73 8.69 8.15 -8.44
CA GLU A 73 8.73 7.80 -7.03
C GLU A 73 9.11 6.33 -6.84
N THR A 74 9.79 6.04 -5.74
CA THR A 74 10.18 4.70 -5.33
C THR A 74 8.96 3.85 -4.93
N VAL A 75 9.15 2.54 -4.86
CA VAL A 75 8.16 1.60 -4.35
C VAL A 75 7.66 2.00 -2.96
N LYS A 76 6.36 1.81 -2.74
CA LYS A 76 5.66 1.96 -1.47
C LYS A 76 5.02 0.65 -1.05
N LEU A 77 4.52 0.60 0.18
CA LEU A 77 3.85 -0.55 0.77
C LEU A 77 2.40 -0.19 1.09
N TYR A 78 1.46 -0.92 0.51
CA TYR A 78 0.05 -0.80 0.79
C TYR A 78 -0.38 -1.81 1.86
N CYS A 79 -1.13 -1.32 2.86
CA CYS A 79 -1.72 -2.16 3.89
C CYS A 79 -3.22 -2.40 3.62
N PRO A 80 -3.68 -3.66 3.48
CA PRO A 80 -5.10 -3.95 3.31
C PRO A 80 -5.95 -3.59 4.52
N ASN A 81 -5.38 -3.67 5.73
CA ASN A 81 -6.13 -3.37 6.96
C ASN A 81 -6.45 -1.88 7.13
N CYS A 82 -5.45 -1.00 7.02
CA CYS A 82 -5.66 0.45 7.16
C CYS A 82 -5.83 1.19 5.84
N GLN A 83 -5.77 0.50 4.69
CA GLN A 83 -5.94 1.06 3.33
C GLN A 83 -5.10 2.32 3.10
N ASP A 84 -3.85 2.27 3.55
CA ASP A 84 -2.94 3.41 3.55
C ASP A 84 -1.56 2.96 3.07
N ILE A 85 -0.75 3.92 2.63
CA ILE A 85 0.50 3.69 1.90
C ILE A 85 1.69 4.14 2.76
N TYR A 86 2.70 3.29 2.86
CA TYR A 86 3.90 3.48 3.68
C TYR A 86 5.18 3.41 2.85
N SER A 87 6.23 4.08 3.31
CA SER A 87 7.55 3.86 2.73
C SER A 87 8.19 2.61 3.36
N PRO A 88 8.86 1.75 2.57
CA PRO A 88 9.60 0.61 3.12
C PRO A 88 10.61 1.07 4.18
N PRO A 89 10.74 0.39 5.33
CA PRO A 89 11.63 0.84 6.41
C PRO A 89 13.12 0.63 6.10
N SER A 90 13.43 -0.34 5.23
CA SER A 90 14.80 -0.67 4.86
C SER A 90 15.26 0.13 3.65
N SER A 91 16.38 0.84 3.79
CA SER A 91 16.98 1.68 2.74
C SER A 91 17.34 0.92 1.46
N ARG A 92 17.52 -0.41 1.53
CA ARG A 92 17.73 -1.27 0.36
C ARG A 92 16.66 -1.15 -0.74
N TYR A 93 15.46 -0.69 -0.38
CA TYR A 93 14.33 -0.55 -1.32
C TYR A 93 14.17 0.90 -1.84
N HIS A 94 15.00 1.84 -1.40
CA HIS A 94 14.90 3.25 -1.82
C HIS A 94 15.33 3.49 -3.27
N ASN A 95 16.00 2.54 -3.92
CA ASN A 95 16.37 2.67 -5.33
C ASN A 95 15.42 1.89 -6.25
N LEU A 96 14.41 1.19 -5.70
CA LEU A 96 13.48 0.40 -6.48
C LEU A 96 12.31 1.26 -6.92
N ASP A 97 12.08 1.36 -8.23
CA ASP A 97 11.03 2.17 -8.81
C ASP A 97 9.63 1.64 -8.47
N GLY A 98 8.71 2.51 -8.07
CA GLY A 98 7.33 2.15 -7.79
C GLY A 98 6.54 1.77 -9.04
N ALA A 99 6.91 2.31 -10.20
CA ALA A 99 6.26 2.01 -11.48
C ALA A 99 6.33 0.51 -11.81
N TYR A 100 7.35 -0.21 -11.34
CA TYR A 100 7.51 -1.66 -11.58
C TYR A 100 6.45 -2.52 -10.88
N PHE A 101 5.72 -1.95 -9.93
CA PHE A 101 4.55 -2.57 -9.30
C PHE A 101 3.25 -1.92 -9.75
N GLY A 102 3.31 -0.63 -10.09
CA GLY A 102 2.19 0.14 -10.60
C GLY A 102 1.15 0.47 -9.54
N THR A 103 0.18 1.27 -9.96
CA THR A 103 -0.89 1.80 -9.09
C THR A 103 -2.01 0.79 -8.84
N THR A 104 -2.20 -0.17 -9.74
CA THR A 104 -3.37 -1.06 -9.76
C THR A 104 -3.21 -2.34 -8.94
N PHE A 105 -2.01 -2.93 -8.92
CA PHE A 105 -1.76 -4.29 -8.42
C PHE A 105 -2.32 -4.53 -7.02
N ALA A 106 -2.00 -3.67 -6.05
CA ALA A 106 -2.40 -3.86 -4.65
C ALA A 106 -3.93 -3.92 -4.51
N HIS A 107 -4.65 -3.02 -5.16
CA HIS A 107 -6.12 -2.98 -5.12
C HIS A 107 -6.73 -4.19 -5.82
N MET A 108 -6.18 -4.59 -6.97
CA MET A 108 -6.70 -5.73 -7.71
C MET A 108 -6.49 -7.05 -6.97
N LEU A 109 -5.35 -7.23 -6.31
CA LEU A 109 -5.08 -8.43 -5.51
C LEU A 109 -6.16 -8.66 -4.45
N PHE A 110 -6.48 -7.64 -3.65
CA PHE A 110 -7.49 -7.76 -2.60
C PHE A 110 -8.94 -7.71 -3.12
N HIS A 111 -9.15 -7.27 -4.36
CA HIS A 111 -10.44 -7.42 -5.03
C HIS A 111 -10.69 -8.86 -5.48
N ILE A 112 -9.66 -9.53 -6.02
CA ILE A 112 -9.74 -10.92 -6.50
C ILE A 112 -9.68 -11.92 -5.34
N TYR A 113 -8.90 -11.62 -4.29
CA TYR A 113 -8.72 -12.46 -3.11
C TYR A 113 -9.18 -11.73 -1.83
N PRO A 114 -10.50 -11.51 -1.65
CA PRO A 114 -11.04 -10.78 -0.51
C PRO A 114 -10.75 -11.45 0.84
N GLU A 115 -10.52 -12.77 0.85
CA GLU A 115 -10.17 -13.55 2.04
C GLU A 115 -8.78 -13.21 2.61
N LEU A 116 -7.91 -12.56 1.82
CA LEU A 116 -6.59 -12.11 2.27
C LEU A 116 -6.65 -10.80 3.08
N VAL A 117 -7.80 -10.13 3.09
CA VAL A 117 -8.00 -8.88 3.84
C VAL A 117 -8.29 -9.22 5.31
N PRO A 118 -7.43 -8.78 6.25
CA PRO A 118 -7.63 -9.10 7.66
C PRO A 118 -8.83 -8.33 8.24
N ILE A 119 -9.60 -9.02 9.08
CA ILE A 119 -10.74 -8.44 9.80
C ILE A 119 -10.23 -7.95 11.16
N ILE A 120 -9.55 -6.81 11.18
CA ILE A 120 -9.04 -6.18 12.42
C ILE A 120 -9.80 -4.88 12.64
N PRO A 121 -10.36 -4.65 13.86
CA PRO A 121 -11.06 -3.41 14.15
C PRO A 121 -10.12 -2.22 14.01
N ASN A 122 -10.52 -1.23 13.22
CA ASN A 122 -9.73 -0.01 13.03
C ASN A 122 -9.80 0.87 14.29
N LYS A 123 -8.83 0.69 15.19
CA LYS A 123 -8.68 1.54 16.38
C LYS A 123 -7.80 2.75 16.04
N ILE A 124 -8.30 3.94 16.40
CA ILE A 124 -7.54 5.19 16.31
C ILE A 124 -6.86 5.43 17.66
N TYR A 125 -5.58 5.79 17.62
CA TYR A 125 -4.82 6.16 18.82
C TYR A 125 -5.47 7.37 19.52
N ALA A 126 -5.88 7.17 20.78
CA ALA A 126 -6.39 8.23 21.64
C ALA A 126 -5.26 8.70 22.58
N PRO A 127 -4.65 9.88 22.33
CA PRO A 127 -3.57 10.37 23.18
C PRO A 127 -4.10 10.76 24.57
N ALA A 128 -3.39 10.34 25.61
CA ALA A 128 -3.73 10.65 27.00
C ALA A 128 -2.48 10.98 27.82
N ILE A 129 -2.62 11.87 28.80
CA ILE A 129 -1.58 12.25 29.76
C ILE A 129 -2.16 12.05 31.16
N TYR A 130 -1.48 11.31 32.03
CA TYR A 130 -1.97 10.93 33.37
C TYR A 130 -3.38 10.28 33.36
N GLY A 131 -3.73 9.56 32.29
CA GLY A 131 -5.05 8.93 32.12
C GLY A 131 -6.14 9.86 31.57
N PHE A 132 -5.88 11.15 31.42
CA PHE A 132 -6.83 12.11 30.84
C PHE A 132 -6.59 12.25 29.33
N LYS A 133 -7.65 12.13 28.53
CA LYS A 133 -7.60 12.35 27.08
C LYS A 133 -7.19 13.79 26.78
N ILE A 134 -6.29 13.97 25.81
CA ILE A 134 -5.92 15.31 25.36
C ILE A 134 -7.09 15.91 24.57
N SER A 135 -7.50 17.13 24.93
CA SER A 135 -8.54 17.88 24.23
C SER A 135 -8.17 18.14 22.76
N GLU A 136 -9.15 18.06 21.87
CA GLU A 136 -9.00 18.37 20.43
C GLU A 136 -8.63 19.84 20.18
N TYR A 137 -9.06 20.75 21.06
CA TYR A 137 -8.72 22.17 21.00
C TYR A 137 -7.27 22.46 21.42
N SER A 138 -6.57 21.49 22.02
CA SER A 138 -5.17 21.66 22.39
C SER A 138 -4.28 21.77 21.14
N ARG A 139 -3.23 22.59 21.21
CA ARG A 139 -2.22 22.68 20.14
C ARG A 139 -1.59 21.32 19.81
N CYS A 140 -1.39 20.50 20.85
CA CYS A 140 -0.86 19.13 20.78
C CYS A 140 -1.98 18.08 20.77
N GLY A 141 -3.23 18.50 20.56
CA GLY A 141 -4.37 17.60 20.44
C GLY A 141 -4.24 16.66 19.24
N PRO A 142 -5.04 15.59 19.21
CA PRO A 142 -5.02 14.65 18.11
C PRO A 142 -5.48 15.33 16.81
N ARG A 143 -4.53 15.58 15.89
CA ARG A 143 -4.84 16.20 14.60
C ARG A 143 -5.17 15.16 13.54
N MET A 144 -6.05 15.57 12.63
CA MET A 144 -6.40 14.83 11.42
C MET A 144 -6.83 13.37 11.70
N GLN A 145 -7.57 13.14 12.80
CA GLN A 145 -8.11 11.81 13.09
C GLN A 145 -9.00 11.29 11.96
N TRP A 146 -9.69 12.20 11.26
CA TRP A 146 -10.54 11.89 10.10
C TRP A 146 -9.81 11.13 8.99
N LEU A 147 -8.51 11.38 8.77
CA LEU A 147 -7.69 10.61 7.79
C LEU A 147 -7.54 9.13 8.16
N ARG A 148 -7.73 8.80 9.44
CA ARG A 148 -7.61 7.43 9.96
C ARG A 148 -8.97 6.82 10.26
N ASN A 149 -10.03 7.61 10.17
CA ASN A 149 -11.39 7.15 10.38
C ASN A 149 -11.84 6.39 9.15
N LYS A 150 -12.01 5.08 9.30
CA LYS A 150 -12.69 4.27 8.29
C LYS A 150 -14.12 4.12 8.72
N GLN A 151 -15.02 4.44 7.80
CA GLN A 151 -16.40 4.02 7.95
C GLN A 151 -16.44 2.51 7.70
N ASP A 152 -17.01 1.76 8.63
CA ASP A 152 -17.24 0.33 8.42
C ASP A 152 -18.21 0.17 7.24
N PRO A 153 -17.88 -0.59 6.18
CA PRO A 153 -18.76 -0.76 5.02
C PRO A 153 -20.13 -1.33 5.38
N LYS A 154 -20.24 -2.05 6.51
CA LYS A 154 -21.50 -2.57 7.04
C LYS A 154 -22.40 -1.50 7.65
N LEU A 155 -21.84 -0.35 8.00
CA LEU A 155 -22.55 0.80 8.56
C LEU A 155 -22.85 1.84 7.49
N LEU A 156 -22.58 1.56 6.22
CA LEU A 156 -22.83 2.46 5.10
C LEU A 156 -24.03 1.98 4.27
N ASP A 157 -24.90 2.90 3.88
CA ASP A 157 -25.92 2.66 2.88
C ASP A 157 -25.27 2.50 1.48
N ALA A 158 -26.08 2.11 0.48
CA ALA A 158 -25.61 2.00 -0.91
C ALA A 158 -25.08 3.31 -1.52
N SER A 159 -25.33 4.45 -0.85
CA SER A 159 -24.88 5.80 -1.19
C SER A 159 -23.59 6.20 -0.45
N GLY A 160 -23.03 5.34 0.40
CA GLY A 160 -21.85 5.64 1.21
C GLY A 160 -22.11 6.58 2.40
N LYS A 161 -23.37 6.78 2.82
CA LYS A 161 -23.73 7.49 4.05
C LYS A 161 -23.89 6.51 5.20
N LEU A 162 -23.59 6.94 6.42
CA LEU A 162 -23.87 6.13 7.60
C LEU A 162 -25.37 5.80 7.66
N ILE A 163 -25.67 4.50 7.82
CA ILE A 163 -26.99 4.04 8.20
C ILE A 163 -27.25 4.68 9.56
N LYS A 164 -28.18 5.64 9.62
CA LYS A 164 -28.62 6.20 10.90
C LYS A 164 -29.35 5.08 11.62
N ASP A 165 -28.77 4.59 12.71
CA ASP A 165 -29.54 3.86 13.71
C ASP A 165 -30.57 4.87 14.23
N ASN A 166 -31.84 4.68 13.85
CA ASN A 166 -32.97 5.45 14.38
C ASN A 166 -33.25 4.94 15.82
N GLU A 167 -32.27 5.02 16.70
CA GLU A 167 -32.41 4.76 18.11
C GLU A 167 -31.79 5.96 18.85
N ASP A 168 -32.63 6.97 19.08
CA ASP A 168 -32.68 7.81 20.30
C ASP A 168 -33.31 9.18 19.98
N ASP A 169 -34.65 9.21 19.86
CA ASP A 169 -35.50 10.40 20.05
C ASP A 169 -36.76 10.00 20.85
N ASP A 170 -36.62 9.14 21.85
CA ASP A 170 -37.66 8.86 22.86
C ASP A 170 -37.02 8.66 24.26
N LYS A 171 -36.59 9.76 24.89
CA LYS A 171 -36.74 9.99 26.34
C LYS A 171 -36.33 11.40 26.80
#